data_AF-A0A011VM42-F1
#
_entry.id   AF-A0A011VM42-F1
#
_cell.length_a   1.000
_cell.length_b   1.000
_cell.length_c   1.000
_cell.angle_alpha   90.00
_cell.angle_beta   90.00
_cell.angle_gamma   90.00
#
_symmetry.space_group_name_H-M   'P 1'
#
loop_
_entity.id
_entity.type
_entity.pdbx_description
1 polymer ?
#
loop_
_entity_poly.entity_id
_entity_poly.type
_entity_poly.pdbx_seq_one_letter_code
_entity_poly.pdbx_strand_id
1 'polypeptide(L)'
;MTTLSPAPRSRGLAVFATLLAIALLVAVAVVGEAVRAGITSPQLSAFGAWVMAAGLALGGVTLWTAVNGLRCSFQSGREAAANEILASRASAAQSRQHSFITFGLAFAVLIGFALVQLVLINDGNIQRTFLRGDLMAGSALDIARAFIVNIRLALISGVIVLVFGLVLAIARMIPGKAGAPVRFLAVAYIDLMRAVPAIIVLYLIGFGLPLTNLPVLSGLNAEWFAILALSLTYSAYVAEVYRSGIASIHPSQWAASRSLGFSYLQTLRFFILPQAMRLVIPPMLSTFIALQKDTSLVNVIGTLDAFNQAKFYASSTFNLSSVTVVAILFVIITIPQTRFVDWMLERGANRRKGA
;
A
#
# COMPACT_ATOMS: atom_id res chain seq x y z
N MET A 1 -31.97 -15.53 -41.23
CA MET A 1 -31.97 -16.11 -39.88
C MET A 1 -30.53 -16.25 -39.40
N THR A 2 -30.08 -15.40 -38.48
CA THR A 2 -28.73 -15.47 -37.91
C THR A 2 -28.65 -16.67 -36.95
N THR A 3 -27.91 -17.71 -37.33
CA THR A 3 -27.66 -18.86 -36.45
C THR A 3 -26.79 -18.39 -35.29
N LEU A 4 -27.36 -18.39 -34.08
CA LEU A 4 -26.63 -18.02 -32.89
C LEU A 4 -25.52 -19.05 -32.62
N SER A 5 -24.34 -18.57 -32.25
CA SER A 5 -23.24 -19.44 -31.86
C SER A 5 -23.59 -20.25 -30.60
N PRO A 6 -23.04 -21.48 -30.46
CA PRO A 6 -23.32 -22.34 -29.31
C PRO A 6 -22.94 -21.65 -27.99
N ALA A 7 -23.60 -22.08 -26.91
CA ALA A 7 -23.35 -21.53 -25.59
C ALA A 7 -21.89 -21.73 -25.15
N PRO A 8 -21.27 -20.73 -24.49
CA PRO A 8 -19.90 -20.84 -24.02
C PRO A 8 -19.79 -21.93 -22.93
N ARG A 9 -18.70 -22.72 -22.96
CA ARG A 9 -18.45 -23.78 -21.97
C ARG A 9 -18.43 -23.19 -20.54
N SER A 10 -19.31 -23.69 -19.67
CA SER A 10 -19.44 -23.27 -18.25
C SER A 10 -19.11 -24.39 -17.25
N ARG A 11 -19.18 -25.66 -17.67
CA ARG A 11 -19.07 -26.84 -16.80
C ARG A 11 -17.75 -26.97 -16.07
N GLY A 12 -16.62 -26.79 -16.75
CA GLY A 12 -15.30 -26.87 -16.12
C GLY A 12 -15.13 -25.84 -15.00
N LEU A 13 -15.58 -24.60 -15.23
CA LEU A 13 -15.51 -23.52 -14.26
C LEU A 13 -16.39 -23.81 -13.02
N ALA A 14 -17.62 -24.27 -13.24
CA ALA A 14 -18.56 -24.57 -12.15
C ALA A 14 -18.12 -25.78 -11.30
N VAL A 15 -17.54 -26.81 -11.92
CA VAL A 15 -16.95 -27.95 -11.21
C VAL A 15 -15.78 -27.49 -10.36
N PHE A 16 -14.87 -26.68 -10.92
CA PHE A 16 -13.74 -26.14 -10.17
C PHE A 16 -14.18 -25.27 -8.99
N ALA A 17 -15.17 -24.39 -9.19
CA ALA A 17 -15.75 -23.56 -8.11
C ALA A 17 -16.34 -24.42 -6.98
N THR A 18 -16.99 -25.53 -7.32
CA THR A 18 -17.55 -26.46 -6.33
C THR A 18 -16.45 -27.18 -5.56
N LEU A 19 -15.43 -27.69 -6.26
CA LEU A 19 -14.27 -28.32 -5.62
C LEU A 19 -13.53 -27.35 -4.68
N LEU A 20 -13.37 -26.09 -5.09
CA LEU A 20 -12.77 -25.06 -4.25
C LEU A 20 -13.60 -24.80 -2.98
N ALA A 21 -14.93 -24.69 -3.11
CA ALA A 21 -15.80 -24.47 -1.95
C ALA A 21 -15.78 -25.66 -0.97
N ILE A 22 -15.70 -26.89 -1.48
CA ILE A 22 -15.52 -28.09 -0.65
C ILE A 22 -14.15 -28.06 0.05
N ALA A 23 -13.08 -27.76 -0.70
CA ALA A 23 -11.73 -27.66 -0.14
C ALA A 23 -11.65 -26.59 0.96
N LEU A 24 -12.33 -25.45 0.80
CA LEU A 24 -12.44 -24.40 1.81
C LEU A 24 -13.09 -24.91 3.10
N LEU A 25 -14.22 -25.63 2.99
CA LEU A 25 -14.90 -26.20 4.16
C LEU A 25 -14.01 -27.18 4.92
N VAL A 26 -13.30 -28.05 4.19
CA VAL A 26 -12.33 -28.98 4.78
C VAL A 26 -11.20 -28.21 5.45
N ALA A 27 -10.64 -27.18 4.79
CA ALA A 27 -9.57 -26.36 5.36
C ALA A 27 -10.03 -25.65 6.64
N VAL A 28 -11.23 -25.07 6.65
CA VAL A 28 -11.80 -24.41 7.83
C VAL A 28 -11.96 -25.39 8.98
N ALA A 29 -12.48 -26.60 8.73
CA ALA A 29 -12.64 -27.63 9.76
C ALA A 29 -11.28 -28.09 10.32
N VAL A 30 -10.35 -28.46 9.43
CA VAL A 30 -9.05 -29.01 9.81
C VAL A 30 -8.19 -27.97 10.53
N VAL A 31 -8.07 -26.76 9.97
CA VAL A 31 -7.26 -25.69 10.59
C VAL A 31 -7.92 -25.19 11.86
N GLY A 32 -9.24 -25.01 11.86
CA GLY A 32 -9.98 -24.58 13.05
C GLY A 32 -9.81 -25.55 14.21
N GLU A 33 -9.94 -26.85 13.95
CA GLU A 33 -9.75 -27.88 14.98
C GLU A 33 -8.30 -27.98 15.42
N ALA A 34 -7.33 -27.92 14.49
CA ALA A 34 -5.91 -27.96 14.83
C ALA A 34 -5.50 -26.79 15.74
N VAL A 35 -5.97 -25.58 15.45
CA VAL A 35 -5.73 -24.41 16.31
C VAL A 35 -6.43 -24.56 17.65
N ARG A 36 -7.70 -24.97 17.66
CA ARG A 36 -8.49 -25.14 18.88
C ARG A 36 -7.92 -26.21 19.81
N ALA A 37 -7.42 -27.31 19.26
CA ALA A 37 -6.76 -28.38 20.02
C ALA A 37 -5.46 -27.91 20.70
N GLY A 38 -4.81 -26.88 20.15
CA GLY A 38 -3.64 -26.24 20.75
C GLY A 38 -3.95 -25.17 21.80
N ILE A 39 -5.22 -24.89 22.09
CA ILE A 39 -5.64 -23.90 23.08
C ILE A 39 -5.91 -24.59 24.43
N THR A 40 -5.14 -24.23 25.46
CA THR A 40 -5.32 -24.74 26.83
C THR A 40 -6.42 -24.02 27.59
N SER A 41 -6.70 -22.76 27.27
CA SER A 41 -7.69 -21.96 28.00
C SER A 41 -9.14 -22.31 27.60
N PRO A 42 -10.04 -22.70 28.55
CA PRO A 42 -11.39 -23.16 28.21
C PRO A 42 -12.24 -22.10 27.49
N GLN A 43 -12.12 -20.84 27.91
CA GLN A 43 -12.86 -19.73 27.31
C GLN A 43 -12.43 -19.47 25.86
N LEU A 44 -11.12 -19.50 25.58
CA LEU A 44 -10.60 -19.27 24.23
C LEU A 44 -10.86 -20.47 23.32
N SER A 45 -10.85 -21.69 23.87
CA SER A 45 -11.23 -22.90 23.12
C SER A 45 -12.71 -22.85 22.72
N ALA A 46 -13.59 -22.43 23.64
CA ALA A 46 -15.01 -22.20 23.34
C ALA A 46 -15.21 -21.11 22.27
N PHE A 47 -14.46 -20.01 22.35
CA PHE A 47 -14.46 -18.97 21.31
C PHE A 47 -13.95 -19.50 19.96
N GLY A 48 -12.87 -20.30 19.96
CA GLY A 48 -12.35 -20.96 18.76
C GLY A 48 -13.36 -21.88 18.09
N ALA A 49 -14.20 -22.58 18.88
CA ALA A 49 -15.31 -23.38 18.35
C ALA A 49 -16.35 -22.50 17.64
N TRP A 50 -16.70 -21.33 18.20
CA TRP A 50 -17.60 -20.38 17.53
C TRP A 50 -17.00 -19.82 16.24
N VAL A 51 -15.70 -19.51 16.22
CA VAL A 51 -14.99 -19.07 15.01
C VAL A 51 -15.01 -20.16 13.92
N MET A 52 -14.76 -21.41 14.30
CA MET A 52 -14.86 -22.56 13.38
C MET A 52 -16.29 -22.72 12.85
N ALA A 53 -17.31 -22.65 13.71
CA ALA A 53 -18.71 -22.75 13.31
C ALA A 53 -19.11 -21.62 12.35
N ALA A 54 -18.69 -20.38 12.62
CA ALA A 54 -18.92 -19.24 11.73
C ALA A 54 -18.20 -19.42 10.38
N GLY A 55 -16.94 -19.87 10.39
CA GLY A 55 -16.19 -20.18 9.17
C GLY A 55 -16.89 -21.27 8.32
N LEU A 56 -17.39 -22.32 8.95
CA LEU A 56 -18.12 -23.40 8.28
C LEU A 56 -19.46 -22.90 7.73
N ALA A 57 -20.18 -22.05 8.45
CA ALA A 57 -21.42 -21.44 7.97
C ALA A 57 -21.17 -20.59 6.71
N LEU A 58 -20.14 -19.73 6.72
CA LEU A 58 -19.75 -18.93 5.56
C LEU A 58 -19.22 -19.79 4.40
N GLY A 59 -18.48 -20.86 4.71
CA GLY A 59 -18.08 -21.87 3.73
C GLY A 59 -19.30 -22.59 3.11
N GLY A 60 -20.35 -22.82 3.90
CA GLY A 60 -21.62 -23.38 3.45
C GLY A 60 -22.36 -22.46 2.49
N VAL A 61 -22.39 -21.15 2.76
CA VAL A 61 -22.91 -20.14 1.82
C VAL A 61 -22.10 -20.15 0.52
N THR A 62 -20.78 -20.25 0.63
CA THR A 62 -19.88 -20.34 -0.55
C THR A 62 -20.20 -21.60 -1.38
N LEU A 63 -20.35 -22.76 -0.73
CA LEU A 63 -20.73 -24.02 -1.38
C LEU A 63 -22.12 -23.94 -2.03
N TRP A 64 -23.09 -23.31 -1.37
CA TRP A 64 -24.42 -23.09 -1.93
C TRP A 64 -24.37 -22.33 -3.26
N THR A 65 -23.58 -21.24 -3.33
CA THR A 65 -23.39 -20.50 -4.59
C THR A 65 -22.73 -21.37 -5.66
N ALA A 66 -21.78 -22.22 -5.28
CA ALA A 66 -21.07 -23.11 -6.21
C ALA A 66 -22.00 -24.18 -6.79
N VAL A 67 -22.82 -24.81 -5.93
CA VAL A 67 -23.82 -25.81 -6.34
C VAL A 67 -24.87 -25.21 -7.27
N ASN A 68 -25.33 -23.99 -7.01
CA ASN A 68 -26.24 -23.29 -7.94
C ASN A 68 -25.57 -23.02 -9.28
N GLY A 69 -24.30 -22.60 -9.29
CA GLY A 69 -23.52 -22.46 -10.52
C GLY A 69 -23.39 -23.78 -11.30
N LEU A 70 -23.22 -24.90 -10.59
CA LEU A 70 -23.14 -26.23 -11.18
C LEU A 70 -24.50 -26.71 -11.73
N ARG A 71 -25.60 -26.46 -11.02
CA ARG A 71 -26.98 -26.73 -11.49
C ARG A 71 -27.29 -25.97 -12.78
N CYS A 72 -27.00 -24.67 -12.84
CA CYS A 72 -27.15 -23.87 -14.06
C CYS A 72 -26.27 -24.40 -15.21
N SER A 73 -25.09 -24.96 -14.92
CA SER A 73 -24.24 -25.57 -15.94
C SER A 73 -24.86 -26.85 -16.53
N PHE A 74 -25.41 -27.71 -15.68
CA PHE A 74 -26.13 -28.90 -16.14
C PHE A 74 -27.39 -28.54 -16.93
N GLN A 75 -28.14 -27.54 -16.47
CA GLN A 75 -29.32 -27.01 -17.18
C GLN A 75 -28.95 -26.48 -18.57
N SER A 76 -27.89 -25.67 -18.67
CA SER A 76 -27.37 -25.17 -19.95
C SER A 76 -27.03 -26.30 -20.93
N GLY A 77 -26.47 -27.42 -20.43
CA GLY A 77 -26.19 -28.59 -21.24
C GLY A 77 -27.45 -29.31 -21.75
N ARG A 78 -28.51 -29.37 -20.94
CA ARG A 78 -29.82 -29.94 -21.34
C ARG A 78 -30.52 -29.07 -22.37
N GLU A 79 -30.53 -27.75 -22.17
CA GLU A 79 -31.10 -26.76 -23.11
C GLU A 79 -30.34 -26.76 -24.45
N ALA A 80 -29.02 -26.92 -24.43
CA ALA A 80 -28.22 -27.08 -25.63
C ALA A 80 -28.58 -28.36 -26.41
N ALA A 81 -28.81 -29.48 -25.70
CA ALA A 81 -29.24 -30.73 -26.31
C ALA A 81 -30.68 -30.65 -26.87
N ALA A 82 -31.55 -29.82 -26.29
CA ALA A 82 -32.90 -29.52 -26.77
C ALA A 82 -32.94 -28.48 -27.91
N ASN A 83 -31.79 -28.00 -28.38
CA ASN A 83 -31.64 -26.96 -29.41
C ASN A 83 -32.19 -25.57 -29.01
N GLU A 84 -32.36 -25.30 -27.72
CA GLU A 84 -32.79 -24.02 -27.15
C GLU A 84 -31.58 -23.11 -26.88
N ILE A 85 -30.97 -22.57 -27.94
CA ILE A 85 -29.67 -21.87 -27.87
C ILE A 85 -29.71 -20.63 -26.96
N LEU A 86 -30.82 -19.86 -26.98
CA LEU A 86 -30.96 -18.66 -26.15
C LEU A 86 -31.02 -18.98 -24.65
N ALA A 87 -31.82 -19.96 -24.25
CA ALA A 87 -31.93 -20.42 -22.86
C ALA A 87 -30.59 -20.98 -22.37
N SER A 88 -29.96 -21.83 -23.19
CA SER A 88 -28.66 -22.42 -22.88
C SER A 88 -27.57 -21.37 -22.61
N ARG A 89 -27.57 -20.26 -23.37
CA ARG A 89 -26.64 -19.13 -23.17
C ARG A 89 -26.93 -18.36 -21.88
N ALA A 90 -28.20 -18.15 -21.53
CA ALA A 90 -28.59 -17.50 -20.28
C ALA A 90 -28.15 -18.33 -19.07
N SER A 91 -28.45 -19.63 -19.06
CA SER A 91 -28.03 -20.59 -18.02
C SER A 91 -26.50 -20.70 -17.92
N ALA A 92 -25.77 -20.68 -19.04
CA ALA A 92 -24.31 -20.67 -19.04
C ALA A 92 -23.71 -19.39 -18.44
N ALA A 93 -24.32 -18.23 -18.71
CA ALA A 93 -23.90 -16.95 -18.15
C ALA A 93 -24.13 -16.90 -16.64
N GLN A 94 -25.31 -17.34 -16.18
CA GLN A 94 -25.65 -17.43 -14.76
C GLN A 94 -24.70 -18.38 -14.01
N SER A 95 -24.38 -19.53 -14.61
CA SER A 95 -23.38 -20.48 -14.08
C SER A 95 -22.00 -19.84 -13.88
N ARG A 96 -21.54 -19.04 -14.86
CA ARG A 96 -20.26 -18.31 -14.76
C ARG A 96 -20.30 -17.26 -13.65
N GLN A 97 -21.37 -16.47 -13.57
CA GLN A 97 -21.53 -15.45 -12.54
C GLN A 97 -21.49 -16.08 -11.14
N HIS A 98 -22.23 -17.16 -10.90
CA HIS A 98 -22.17 -17.89 -9.64
C HIS A 98 -20.76 -18.41 -9.35
N SER A 99 -20.05 -18.95 -10.34
CA SER A 99 -18.68 -19.43 -10.16
C SER A 99 -17.72 -18.30 -9.73
N PHE A 100 -17.82 -17.10 -10.31
CA PHE A 100 -17.01 -15.95 -9.89
C PHE A 100 -17.37 -15.45 -8.49
N ILE A 101 -18.65 -15.44 -8.13
CA ILE A 101 -19.10 -15.12 -6.78
C ILE A 101 -18.51 -16.13 -5.78
N THR A 102 -18.54 -17.43 -6.12
CA THR A 102 -17.92 -18.48 -5.30
C THR A 102 -16.43 -18.22 -5.09
N PHE A 103 -15.67 -17.87 -6.13
CA PHE A 103 -14.24 -17.55 -5.97
C PHE A 103 -14.01 -16.35 -5.03
N GLY A 104 -14.79 -15.28 -5.21
CA GLY A 104 -14.68 -14.09 -4.36
C GLY A 104 -15.01 -14.39 -2.90
N LEU A 105 -16.12 -15.10 -2.64
CA LEU A 105 -16.51 -15.51 -1.29
C LEU A 105 -15.51 -16.48 -0.67
N ALA A 106 -15.04 -17.48 -1.43
CA ALA A 106 -14.07 -18.44 -0.92
C ALA A 106 -12.78 -17.76 -0.47
N PHE A 107 -12.28 -16.81 -1.28
CA PHE A 107 -11.10 -16.02 -0.96
C PHE A 107 -11.30 -15.14 0.28
N ALA A 108 -12.45 -14.46 0.38
CA ALA A 108 -12.77 -13.61 1.53
C ALA A 108 -12.87 -14.42 2.83
N VAL A 109 -13.55 -15.57 2.79
CA VAL A 109 -13.68 -16.49 3.95
C VAL A 109 -12.32 -17.05 4.33
N LEU A 110 -11.50 -17.48 3.36
CA LEU A 110 -10.16 -18.02 3.64
C LEU A 110 -9.28 -17.00 4.36
N ILE A 111 -9.21 -15.76 3.86
CA ILE A 111 -8.40 -14.70 4.48
C ILE A 111 -8.95 -14.32 5.85
N GLY A 112 -10.25 -14.06 5.95
CA GLY A 112 -10.88 -13.67 7.21
C GLY A 112 -10.68 -14.74 8.28
N PHE A 113 -10.91 -16.00 7.92
CA PHE A 113 -10.70 -17.13 8.83
C PHE A 113 -9.23 -17.27 9.22
N ALA A 114 -8.29 -17.21 8.27
CA ALA A 114 -6.86 -17.32 8.56
C ALA A 114 -6.37 -16.21 9.50
N LEU A 115 -6.85 -14.97 9.34
CA LEU A 115 -6.49 -13.86 10.23
C LEU A 115 -6.99 -14.07 11.66
N VAL A 116 -8.23 -14.56 11.84
CA VAL A 116 -8.75 -14.87 13.18
C VAL A 116 -8.00 -16.05 13.80
N GLN A 117 -7.72 -17.10 13.02
CA GLN A 117 -6.93 -18.24 13.49
C GLN A 117 -5.51 -17.85 13.91
N LEU A 118 -4.87 -16.91 13.18
CA LEU A 118 -3.57 -16.36 13.57
C LEU A 118 -3.64 -15.69 14.95
N VAL A 119 -4.72 -14.98 15.28
CA VAL A 119 -4.87 -14.34 16.60
C VAL A 119 -5.10 -15.38 17.70
N LEU A 120 -5.76 -16.50 17.39
CA LEU A 120 -6.08 -17.56 18.36
C LEU A 120 -4.96 -18.58 18.59
N ILE A 121 -4.07 -18.75 17.62
CA ILE A 121 -3.00 -19.74 17.69
C ILE A 121 -2.13 -19.54 18.95
N ASN A 122 -1.64 -20.65 19.50
CA ASN A 122 -0.78 -20.67 20.68
C ASN A 122 -1.41 -19.91 21.87
N ASP A 123 -2.62 -20.31 22.27
CA ASP A 123 -3.36 -19.71 23.40
C ASP A 123 -3.58 -18.19 23.33
N GLY A 124 -3.69 -17.66 22.11
CA GLY A 124 -3.84 -16.22 21.89
C GLY A 124 -2.60 -15.43 22.29
N ASN A 125 -1.41 -16.04 22.24
CA ASN A 125 -0.17 -15.38 22.65
C ASN A 125 0.09 -14.09 21.86
N ILE A 126 -0.29 -14.04 20.58
CA ILE A 126 -0.22 -12.82 19.77
C ILE A 126 -1.09 -11.71 20.38
N GLN A 127 -2.34 -12.01 20.73
CA GLN A 127 -3.23 -11.04 21.39
C GLN A 127 -2.65 -10.59 22.73
N ARG A 128 -2.10 -11.50 23.54
CA ARG A 128 -1.51 -11.15 24.84
C ARG A 128 -0.23 -10.32 24.70
N THR A 129 0.52 -10.50 23.63
CA THR A 129 1.78 -9.78 23.36
C THR A 129 1.52 -8.39 22.77
N PHE A 130 0.51 -8.24 21.90
CA PHE A 130 0.30 -7.01 21.12
C PHE A 130 -1.01 -6.28 21.38
N LEU A 131 -2.03 -6.90 21.99
CA LEU A 131 -3.40 -6.38 22.06
C LEU A 131 -3.92 -6.28 23.50
N ARG A 132 -3.06 -6.00 24.47
CA ARG A 132 -3.45 -5.72 25.85
C ARG A 132 -3.98 -4.29 25.98
N GLY A 133 -5.29 -4.16 26.08
CA GLY A 133 -5.98 -2.87 26.14
C GLY A 133 -5.57 -1.99 27.32
N ASP A 134 -5.25 -2.57 28.47
CA ASP A 134 -4.76 -1.88 29.66
C ASP A 134 -3.42 -1.15 29.39
N LEU A 135 -2.47 -1.85 28.77
CA LEU A 135 -1.15 -1.29 28.42
C LEU A 135 -1.24 -0.29 27.26
N MET A 136 -2.11 -0.56 26.29
CA MET A 136 -2.37 0.36 25.18
C MET A 136 -2.95 1.68 25.70
N ALA A 137 -3.98 1.64 26.54
CA ALA A 137 -4.60 2.83 27.10
C ALA A 137 -3.60 3.63 27.96
N GLY A 138 -2.80 2.94 28.78
CA GLY A 138 -1.80 3.59 29.64
C GLY A 138 -0.66 4.29 28.90
N SER A 139 -0.34 3.85 27.68
CA SER A 139 0.74 4.44 26.85
C SER A 139 0.23 5.35 25.73
N ALA A 140 -1.08 5.38 25.46
CA ALA A 140 -1.65 6.03 24.29
C ALA A 140 -1.34 7.53 24.17
N LEU A 141 -1.51 8.28 25.27
CA LEU A 141 -1.34 9.72 25.25
C LEU A 141 0.12 10.13 25.00
N ASP A 142 1.07 9.46 25.65
CA ASP A 142 2.48 9.80 25.52
C ASP A 142 3.04 9.38 24.16
N ILE A 143 2.58 8.25 23.61
CA ILE A 143 2.89 7.87 22.22
C ILE A 143 2.29 8.88 21.23
N ALA A 144 1.05 9.33 21.43
CA ALA A 144 0.43 10.34 20.57
C ALA A 144 1.17 11.69 20.61
N ARG A 145 1.70 12.09 21.77
CA ARG A 145 2.57 13.27 21.90
C ARG A 145 3.89 13.07 21.16
N ALA A 146 4.54 11.92 21.32
CA ALA A 146 5.77 11.59 20.61
C ALA A 146 5.58 11.52 19.08
N PHE A 147 4.38 11.15 18.62
CA PHE A 147 4.02 11.13 17.19
C PHE A 147 4.07 12.51 16.53
N ILE A 148 4.01 13.60 17.29
CA ILE A 148 4.22 14.97 16.78
C ILE A 148 5.62 15.09 16.16
N VAL A 149 6.63 14.39 16.69
CA VAL A 149 7.98 14.36 16.11
C VAL A 149 7.93 13.72 14.73
N ASN A 150 7.26 12.58 14.55
CA ASN A 150 7.08 11.96 13.23
C ASN A 150 6.42 12.93 12.23
N ILE A 151 5.36 13.65 12.65
CA ILE A 151 4.70 14.65 11.80
C ILE A 151 5.63 15.81 11.44
N ARG A 152 6.40 16.34 12.41
CA ARG A 152 7.38 17.40 12.17
C ARG A 152 8.44 16.96 11.15
N LEU A 153 9.00 15.77 11.32
CA LEU A 153 9.99 15.20 10.41
C LEU A 153 9.43 15.06 8.99
N ALA A 154 8.20 14.56 8.85
CA ALA A 154 7.56 14.42 7.56
C ALA A 154 7.32 15.76 6.87
N LEU A 155 6.80 16.76 7.59
CA LEU A 155 6.48 18.07 7.01
C LEU A 155 7.74 18.83 6.60
N ILE A 156 8.74 18.92 7.47
CA ILE A 156 9.98 19.64 7.17
C ILE A 156 10.74 18.95 6.04
N SER A 157 10.93 17.62 6.12
CA SER A 157 11.57 16.87 5.05
C SER A 157 10.78 16.96 3.76
N GLY A 158 9.44 16.92 3.83
CA GLY A 158 8.55 17.07 2.69
C GLY A 158 8.81 18.37 1.94
N VAL A 159 8.88 19.51 2.63
CA VAL A 159 9.19 20.80 1.99
C VAL A 159 10.56 20.78 1.31
N ILE A 160 11.59 20.26 1.99
CA ILE A 160 12.95 20.16 1.43
C ILE A 160 12.96 19.26 0.19
N VAL A 161 12.30 18.10 0.27
CA VAL A 161 12.16 17.13 -0.82
C VAL A 161 11.48 17.74 -2.05
N LEU A 162 10.43 18.53 -1.85
CA LEU A 162 9.71 19.20 -2.95
C LEU A 162 10.62 20.17 -3.71
N VAL A 163 11.39 20.97 -2.98
CA VAL A 163 12.29 21.97 -3.55
C VAL A 163 13.52 21.29 -4.17
N PHE A 164 14.21 20.46 -3.41
CA PHE A 164 15.44 19.82 -3.84
C PHE A 164 15.21 18.80 -4.95
N GLY A 165 14.12 18.03 -4.88
CA GLY A 165 13.71 17.14 -5.96
C GLY A 165 13.44 17.88 -7.28
N LEU A 166 12.85 19.09 -7.23
CA LEU A 166 12.65 19.91 -8.43
C LEU A 166 13.98 20.39 -9.02
N VAL A 167 14.90 20.84 -8.16
CA VAL A 167 16.25 21.24 -8.57
C VAL A 167 16.97 20.08 -9.25
N LEU A 168 16.95 18.88 -8.66
CA LEU A 168 17.56 17.67 -9.23
C LEU A 168 16.91 17.28 -10.58
N ALA A 169 15.58 17.37 -10.67
CA ALA A 169 14.86 17.10 -11.90
C ALA A 169 15.21 18.10 -13.01
N ILE A 170 15.35 19.39 -12.71
CA ILE A 170 15.79 20.38 -13.70
C ILE A 170 17.25 20.14 -14.08
N ALA A 171 18.13 19.91 -13.10
CA ALA A 171 19.55 19.67 -13.30
C ALA A 171 19.84 18.50 -14.24
N ARG A 172 19.10 17.37 -14.11
CA ARG A 172 19.26 16.21 -15.01
C ARG A 172 18.76 16.45 -16.44
N MET A 173 17.89 17.46 -16.65
CA MET A 173 17.27 17.72 -17.97
C MET A 173 17.96 18.85 -18.75
N ILE A 174 19.01 19.46 -18.20
CA ILE A 174 19.75 20.54 -18.85
C ILE A 174 20.23 20.06 -20.24
N PRO A 175 19.92 20.80 -21.33
CA PRO A 175 20.29 20.42 -22.68
C PRO A 175 21.77 20.71 -23.01
N GLY A 176 22.29 20.00 -24.02
CA GLY A 176 23.60 20.27 -24.61
C GLY A 176 24.80 19.65 -23.87
N LYS A 177 25.99 19.77 -24.48
CA LYS A 177 27.25 19.24 -23.93
C LYS A 177 27.72 20.00 -22.68
N ALA A 178 27.45 21.32 -22.61
CA ALA A 178 27.81 22.14 -21.46
C ALA A 178 27.08 21.72 -20.17
N GLY A 179 25.84 21.21 -20.29
CA GLY A 179 25.09 20.68 -19.15
C GLY A 179 25.47 19.25 -18.74
N ALA A 180 26.34 18.58 -19.50
CA ALA A 180 26.64 17.16 -19.27
C ALA A 180 27.22 16.86 -17.87
N PRO A 181 28.14 17.67 -17.29
CA PRO A 181 28.65 17.41 -15.94
C PRO A 181 27.56 17.52 -14.86
N VAL A 182 26.74 18.57 -14.91
CA VAL A 182 25.64 18.79 -13.96
C VAL A 182 24.62 17.66 -14.06
N ARG A 183 24.27 17.27 -15.30
CA ARG A 183 23.38 16.14 -15.53
C ARG A 183 23.94 14.84 -15.00
N PHE A 184 25.23 14.57 -15.21
CA PHE A 184 25.89 13.37 -14.71
C PHE A 184 25.82 13.31 -13.17
N LEU A 185 26.16 14.41 -12.48
CA LEU A 185 26.09 14.47 -11.02
C LEU A 185 24.65 14.28 -10.52
N ALA A 186 23.67 14.91 -11.16
CA ALA A 186 22.26 14.75 -10.79
C ALA A 186 21.77 13.30 -11.00
N VAL A 187 22.13 12.67 -12.13
CA VAL A 187 21.79 11.27 -12.40
C VAL A 187 22.47 10.34 -11.40
N ALA A 188 23.78 10.50 -11.16
CA ALA A 188 24.51 9.68 -10.20
C ALA A 188 23.94 9.80 -8.78
N TYR A 189 23.61 11.02 -8.33
CA TYR A 189 22.94 11.24 -7.06
C TYR A 189 21.59 10.52 -6.99
N ILE A 190 20.74 10.69 -8.01
CA ILE A 190 19.41 10.10 -8.05
C ILE A 190 19.49 8.58 -8.04
N ASP A 191 20.38 8.00 -8.85
CA ASP A 191 20.56 6.56 -8.97
C ASP A 191 21.10 5.97 -7.64
N LEU A 192 22.08 6.63 -7.02
CA LEU A 192 22.63 6.21 -5.73
C LEU A 192 21.58 6.25 -4.61
N MET A 193 20.91 7.38 -4.42
CA MET A 193 19.95 7.57 -3.32
C MET A 193 18.71 6.68 -3.47
N ARG A 194 18.36 6.26 -4.69
CA ARG A 194 17.27 5.30 -4.93
C ARG A 194 17.70 3.84 -4.79
N ALA A 195 18.99 3.55 -4.96
CA ALA A 195 19.55 2.21 -4.81
C ALA A 195 19.84 1.86 -3.35
N VAL A 196 20.24 2.84 -2.53
CA VAL A 196 20.55 2.64 -1.12
C VAL A 196 19.26 2.64 -0.28
N PRO A 197 19.02 1.64 0.59
CA PRO A 197 17.86 1.65 1.47
C PRO A 197 17.87 2.85 2.44
N ALA A 198 16.71 3.47 2.67
CA ALA A 198 16.58 4.68 3.50
C ALA A 198 17.17 4.51 4.92
N ILE A 199 17.01 3.33 5.52
CA ILE A 199 17.60 3.01 6.84
C ILE A 199 19.13 3.10 6.81
N ILE A 200 19.79 2.68 5.73
CA ILE A 200 21.26 2.76 5.60
C ILE A 200 21.70 4.22 5.52
N VAL A 201 20.97 5.06 4.78
CA VAL A 201 21.22 6.51 4.71
C VAL A 201 21.05 7.16 6.09
N LEU A 202 20.02 6.77 6.84
CA LEU A 202 19.81 7.23 8.22
C LEU A 202 21.00 6.89 9.13
N TYR A 203 21.52 5.66 9.07
CA TYR A 203 22.71 5.27 9.83
C TYR A 203 23.94 6.07 9.41
N LEU A 204 24.21 6.20 8.11
CA LEU A 204 25.38 6.92 7.60
C LEU A 204 25.35 8.40 7.98
N ILE A 205 24.20 9.05 7.90
CA ILE A 205 24.06 10.47 8.25
C ILE A 205 24.05 10.65 9.78
N GLY A 206 23.22 9.89 10.49
CA GLY A 206 23.02 10.04 11.93
C GLY A 206 24.23 9.67 12.78
N PHE A 207 25.07 8.73 12.31
CA PHE A 207 26.31 8.37 13.02
C PHE A 207 27.58 8.89 12.33
N GLY A 208 27.56 9.13 11.01
CA GLY A 208 28.73 9.62 10.28
C GLY A 208 28.95 11.12 10.41
N LEU A 209 27.91 11.95 10.25
CA LEU A 209 28.06 13.41 10.33
C LEU A 209 28.56 13.92 11.69
N PRO A 210 28.12 13.38 12.85
CA PRO A 210 28.69 13.72 14.16
C PRO A 210 30.21 13.55 14.24
N LEU A 211 30.77 12.58 13.52
CA LEU A 211 32.21 12.24 13.56
C LEU A 211 33.09 13.13 12.69
N THR A 212 32.50 14.02 11.88
CA THR A 212 33.25 14.84 10.92
C THR A 212 34.07 15.97 11.56
N ASN A 213 33.86 16.27 12.84
CA ASN A 213 34.43 17.43 13.55
C ASN A 213 34.15 18.80 12.88
N LEU A 214 33.21 18.87 11.92
CA LEU A 214 32.78 20.10 11.29
C LEU A 214 31.66 20.71 12.16
N PRO A 215 31.88 21.85 12.85
CA PRO A 215 30.95 22.32 13.89
C PRO A 215 29.51 22.50 13.42
N VAL A 216 29.32 22.92 12.17
CA VAL A 216 28.00 23.11 11.54
C VAL A 216 27.25 21.80 11.36
N LEU A 217 27.95 20.69 11.13
CA LEU A 217 27.36 19.37 10.89
C LEU A 217 27.35 18.51 12.16
N SER A 218 28.43 18.55 12.94
CA SER A 218 28.58 17.72 14.15
C SER A 218 27.75 18.22 15.33
N GLY A 219 27.38 19.51 15.35
CA GLY A 219 26.53 20.12 16.38
C GLY A 219 25.03 19.97 16.15
N LEU A 220 24.60 19.33 15.06
CA LEU A 220 23.18 19.09 14.79
C LEU A 220 22.61 18.05 15.77
N ASN A 221 21.32 18.19 16.08
CA ASN A 221 20.62 17.19 16.88
C ASN A 221 20.12 16.02 16.02
N ALA A 222 19.67 14.94 16.68
CA ALA A 222 19.18 13.74 16.01
C ALA A 222 18.01 14.01 15.05
N GLU A 223 17.12 14.97 15.37
CA GLU A 223 16.01 15.36 14.48
C GLU A 223 16.53 15.94 13.16
N TRP A 224 17.54 16.81 13.19
CA TRP A 224 18.13 17.37 11.98
C TRP A 224 18.86 16.33 11.13
N PHE A 225 19.55 15.37 11.75
CA PHE A 225 20.13 14.24 11.02
C PHE A 225 19.06 13.39 10.33
N ALA A 226 17.94 13.11 11.01
CA ALA A 226 16.79 12.45 10.41
C ALA A 226 16.23 13.23 9.21
N ILE A 227 16.01 14.55 9.38
CA ILE A 227 15.51 15.42 8.31
C ILE A 227 16.44 15.37 7.10
N LEU A 228 17.75 15.48 7.31
CA LEU A 228 18.73 15.42 6.22
C LEU A 228 18.69 14.07 5.52
N ALA A 229 18.76 12.96 6.25
CA ALA A 229 18.76 11.62 5.66
C ALA A 229 17.47 11.34 4.86
N LEU A 230 16.31 11.65 5.43
CA LEU A 230 15.02 11.50 4.76
C LEU A 230 14.93 12.41 3.53
N SER A 231 15.37 13.66 3.64
CA SER A 231 15.32 14.63 2.54
C SER A 231 16.22 14.21 1.37
N LEU A 232 17.44 13.76 1.67
CA LEU A 232 18.37 13.28 0.65
C LEU A 232 17.78 12.07 -0.09
N THR A 233 17.26 11.10 0.66
CA THR A 233 16.66 9.89 0.08
C THR A 233 15.43 10.22 -0.77
N TYR A 234 14.44 10.92 -0.20
CA TYR A 234 13.16 11.17 -0.87
C TYR A 234 13.22 12.21 -1.99
N SER A 235 14.19 13.14 -1.96
CA SER A 235 14.39 14.09 -3.07
C SER A 235 14.72 13.38 -4.38
N ALA A 236 15.44 12.25 -4.34
CA ALA A 236 15.74 11.46 -5.53
C ALA A 236 14.49 10.78 -6.12
N TYR A 237 13.60 10.25 -5.28
CA TYR A 237 12.31 9.70 -5.72
C TYR A 237 11.42 10.79 -6.31
N VAL A 238 11.32 11.94 -5.63
CA VAL A 238 10.51 13.07 -6.12
C VAL A 238 11.09 13.69 -7.40
N ALA A 239 12.42 13.71 -7.57
CA ALA A 239 13.05 14.14 -8.81
C ALA A 239 12.65 13.26 -10.01
N GLU A 240 12.47 11.96 -9.80
CA GLU A 240 11.98 11.04 -10.84
C GLU A 240 10.51 11.27 -11.18
N VAL A 241 9.69 11.57 -10.16
CA VAL A 241 8.28 11.93 -10.36
C VAL A 241 8.17 13.22 -11.17
N TYR A 242 8.94 14.25 -10.82
CA TYR A 242 9.01 15.50 -11.60
C TYR A 242 9.47 15.25 -13.03
N ARG A 243 10.56 14.50 -13.24
CA ARG A 243 11.05 14.18 -14.60
C ARG A 243 9.96 13.48 -15.41
N SER A 244 9.30 12.48 -14.84
CA SER A 244 8.26 11.72 -15.52
C SER A 244 7.06 12.60 -15.89
N GLY A 245 6.66 13.51 -14.99
CA GLY A 245 5.63 14.50 -15.28
C GLY A 245 6.00 15.46 -16.39
N ILE A 246 7.22 15.98 -16.37
CA ILE A 246 7.72 16.90 -17.40
C ILE A 246 7.84 16.21 -18.76
N ALA A 247 8.31 14.96 -18.78
CA ALA A 247 8.40 14.14 -19.99
C ALA A 247 7.04 13.73 -20.55
N SER A 248 5.98 13.74 -19.74
CA SER A 248 4.62 13.42 -20.20
C SER A 248 3.94 14.54 -20.98
N ILE A 249 4.50 15.76 -20.97
CA ILE A 249 3.97 16.89 -21.74
C ILE A 249 4.25 16.69 -23.24
N HIS A 250 3.22 16.83 -24.06
CA HIS A 250 3.29 16.57 -25.49
C HIS A 250 4.42 17.38 -26.17
N PRO A 251 5.27 16.77 -27.01
CA PRO A 251 6.40 17.45 -27.65
C PRO A 251 6.03 18.69 -28.46
N SER A 252 4.80 18.78 -28.98
CA SER A 252 4.32 19.98 -29.69
C SER A 252 4.27 21.23 -28.81
N GLN A 253 4.03 21.11 -27.49
CA GLN A 253 4.05 22.24 -26.56
C GLN A 253 5.47 22.81 -26.45
N TRP A 254 6.46 21.91 -26.41
CA TRP A 254 7.87 22.29 -26.45
C TRP A 254 8.21 22.98 -27.77
N ALA A 255 7.88 22.36 -28.91
CA ALA A 255 8.13 22.91 -30.23
C ALA A 255 7.45 24.28 -30.44
N ALA A 256 6.17 24.42 -30.07
CA ALA A 256 5.42 25.65 -30.21
C ALA A 256 6.03 26.80 -29.39
N SER A 257 6.39 26.57 -28.12
CA SER A 257 7.06 27.59 -27.30
C SER A 257 8.41 28.02 -27.90
N ARG A 258 9.17 27.08 -28.47
CA ARG A 258 10.45 27.35 -29.12
C ARG A 258 10.28 28.12 -30.43
N SER A 259 9.23 27.84 -31.21
CA SER A 259 8.87 28.59 -32.42
C SER A 259 8.47 30.04 -32.12
N LEU A 260 7.95 30.30 -30.91
CA LEU A 260 7.65 31.66 -30.42
C LEU A 260 8.89 32.38 -29.85
N GLY A 261 10.08 31.79 -29.95
CA GLY A 261 11.34 32.42 -29.53
C GLY A 261 11.69 32.30 -28.04
N PHE A 262 10.89 31.60 -27.24
CA PHE A 262 11.18 31.42 -25.80
C PHE A 262 12.42 30.55 -25.58
N SER A 263 13.30 30.95 -24.65
CA SER A 263 14.47 30.18 -24.20
C SER A 263 14.04 28.87 -23.50
N TYR A 264 14.94 27.89 -23.35
CA TYR A 264 14.61 26.63 -22.66
C TYR A 264 14.07 26.85 -21.23
N LEU A 265 14.66 27.79 -20.48
CA LEU A 265 14.20 28.12 -19.13
C LEU A 265 12.85 28.84 -19.15
N GLN A 266 12.58 29.69 -20.15
CA GLN A 266 11.29 30.33 -20.33
C GLN A 266 10.21 29.30 -20.73
N THR A 267 10.51 28.39 -21.66
CA THR A 267 9.67 27.25 -22.03
C THR A 267 9.30 26.44 -20.79
N LEU A 268 10.29 26.05 -19.98
CA LEU A 268 10.07 25.31 -18.74
C LEU A 268 9.18 26.10 -17.77
N ARG A 269 9.55 27.34 -17.44
CA ARG A 269 8.87 28.14 -16.41
C ARG A 269 7.42 28.48 -16.78
N PHE A 270 7.17 28.89 -18.02
CA PHE A 270 5.89 29.47 -18.41
C PHE A 270 4.92 28.44 -19.01
N PHE A 271 5.43 27.41 -19.69
CA PHE A 271 4.58 26.48 -20.43
C PHE A 271 4.58 25.09 -19.79
N ILE A 272 5.75 24.49 -19.59
CA ILE A 272 5.86 23.07 -19.26
C ILE A 272 5.64 22.80 -17.77
N LEU A 273 6.36 23.49 -16.88
CA LEU A 273 6.28 23.24 -15.44
C LEU A 273 4.86 23.42 -14.89
N PRO A 274 4.11 24.51 -15.20
CA PRO A 274 2.75 24.66 -14.68
C PRO A 274 1.81 23.50 -15.06
N GLN A 275 1.99 22.91 -16.24
CA GLN A 275 1.23 21.75 -16.70
C GLN A 275 1.71 20.46 -16.03
N ALA A 276 3.02 20.24 -16.01
CA ALA A 276 3.64 19.06 -15.39
C ALA A 276 3.31 18.97 -13.90
N MET A 277 3.35 20.09 -13.17
CA MET A 277 3.03 20.16 -11.74
C MET A 277 1.64 19.59 -11.43
N ARG A 278 0.63 19.90 -12.26
CA ARG A 278 -0.75 19.37 -12.08
C ARG A 278 -0.82 17.86 -12.26
N LEU A 279 0.07 17.29 -13.07
CA LEU A 279 0.14 15.85 -13.33
C LEU A 279 0.87 15.10 -12.21
N VAL A 280 1.87 15.73 -11.60
CA VAL A 280 2.72 15.07 -10.59
C VAL A 280 2.19 15.19 -9.16
N ILE A 281 1.27 16.11 -8.85
CA ILE A 281 0.75 16.27 -7.48
C ILE A 281 0.25 14.94 -6.88
N PRO A 282 -0.60 14.13 -7.55
CA PRO A 282 -1.05 12.87 -6.96
C PRO A 282 0.08 11.87 -6.64
N PRO A 283 0.99 11.51 -7.57
CA PRO A 283 2.11 10.61 -7.23
C PRO A 283 3.10 11.21 -6.22
N MET A 284 3.23 12.54 -6.16
CA MET A 284 4.03 13.20 -5.12
C MET A 284 3.41 13.04 -3.73
N LEU A 285 2.09 13.14 -3.61
CA LEU A 285 1.40 12.86 -2.35
C LEU A 285 1.55 11.39 -1.93
N SER A 286 1.51 10.44 -2.88
CA SER A 286 1.84 9.04 -2.58
C SER A 286 3.27 8.88 -2.03
N THR A 287 4.22 9.63 -2.61
CA THR A 287 5.62 9.64 -2.13
C THR A 287 5.73 10.28 -0.74
N PHE A 288 4.95 11.33 -0.47
CA PHE A 288 4.86 11.95 0.86
C PHE A 288 4.26 10.99 1.91
N ILE A 289 3.25 10.20 1.56
CA ILE A 289 2.70 9.17 2.45
C ILE A 289 3.76 8.11 2.78
N ALA A 290 4.61 7.73 1.82
CA ALA A 290 5.74 6.86 2.09
C ALA A 290 6.74 7.52 3.05
N LEU A 291 7.14 8.78 2.78
CA LEU A 291 8.01 9.57 3.67
C LEU A 291 7.46 9.64 5.10
N GLN A 292 6.16 9.91 5.25
CA GLN A 292 5.49 9.97 6.55
C GLN A 292 5.65 8.66 7.34
N LYS A 293 5.48 7.50 6.70
CA LYS A 293 5.65 6.19 7.35
C LYS A 293 7.12 5.92 7.69
N ASP A 294 8.03 6.28 6.79
CA ASP A 294 9.47 6.08 6.96
C ASP A 294 10.08 7.01 8.02
N THR A 295 9.36 8.04 8.48
CA THR A 295 9.76 8.78 9.69
C THR A 295 9.84 7.89 10.92
N SER A 296 9.18 6.72 10.96
CA SER A 296 9.35 5.77 12.06
C SER A 296 10.73 5.09 12.06
N LEU A 297 11.43 5.05 10.92
CA LEU A 297 12.78 4.45 10.81
C LEU A 297 13.83 5.26 11.56
N VAL A 298 13.57 6.52 11.87
CA VAL A 298 14.49 7.41 12.60
C VAL A 298 14.74 6.94 14.04
N ASN A 299 13.95 5.99 14.53
CA ASN A 299 14.17 5.35 15.81
C ASN A 299 15.60 4.80 15.97
N VAL A 300 16.24 4.40 14.86
CA VAL A 300 17.58 3.80 14.85
C VAL A 300 18.71 4.76 15.22
N ILE A 301 18.47 6.07 15.10
CA ILE A 301 19.44 7.12 15.47
C ILE A 301 19.08 7.80 16.80
N GLY A 302 18.18 7.19 17.59
CA GLY A 302 17.86 7.63 18.94
C GLY A 302 16.90 8.82 19.05
N THR A 303 16.25 9.22 17.96
CA THR A 303 15.19 10.24 18.02
C THR A 303 14.00 9.74 18.84
N LEU A 304 13.47 10.58 19.75
CA LEU A 304 12.31 10.27 20.59
C LEU A 304 10.99 10.41 19.82
N ASP A 305 10.77 9.50 18.88
CA ASP A 305 9.55 9.40 18.08
C ASP A 305 8.51 8.46 18.72
N ALA A 306 7.34 8.32 18.09
CA ALA A 306 6.28 7.45 18.61
C ALA A 306 6.72 5.99 18.79
N PHE A 307 7.57 5.48 17.88
CA PHE A 307 8.02 4.09 17.93
C PHE A 307 9.02 3.86 19.06
N ASN A 308 9.99 4.77 19.26
CA ASN A 308 10.88 4.70 20.42
C ASN A 308 10.12 4.88 21.73
N GLN A 309 9.12 5.76 21.79
CA GLN A 309 8.28 5.89 22.99
C GLN A 309 7.57 4.58 23.32
N ALA A 310 7.00 3.90 22.32
CA ALA A 310 6.38 2.60 22.51
C ALA A 310 7.37 1.52 22.96
N LYS A 311 8.62 1.54 22.46
CA LYS A 311 9.68 0.62 22.91
C LYS A 311 10.07 0.84 24.38
N PHE A 312 10.03 2.06 24.88
CA PHE A 312 10.26 2.31 26.32
C PHE A 312 9.18 1.67 27.19
N TYR A 313 7.90 1.84 26.83
CA TYR A 313 6.82 1.11 27.51
C TYR A 313 6.96 -0.39 27.37
N ALA A 314 7.35 -0.86 26.19
CA ALA A 314 7.52 -2.29 25.98
C ALA A 314 8.64 -2.89 26.85
N SER A 315 9.73 -2.14 27.04
CA SER A 315 10.83 -2.54 27.90
C SER A 315 10.45 -2.51 29.39
N SER A 316 9.62 -1.57 29.83
CA SER A 316 9.21 -1.46 31.24
C SER A 316 8.11 -2.45 31.62
N THR A 317 7.23 -2.78 30.68
CA THR A 317 6.09 -3.69 30.89
C THR A 317 6.35 -5.11 30.40
N PHE A 318 7.50 -5.35 29.76
CA PHE A 318 7.85 -6.61 29.09
C PHE A 318 6.76 -7.09 28.10
N ASN A 319 6.14 -6.15 27.38
CA ASN A 319 5.00 -6.43 26.50
C ASN A 319 4.95 -5.47 25.30
N LEU A 320 4.59 -5.96 24.11
CA LEU A 320 4.64 -5.16 22.88
C LEU A 320 3.33 -4.42 22.54
N SER A 321 2.33 -4.42 23.43
CA SER A 321 1.03 -3.82 23.12
C SER A 321 1.09 -2.32 22.84
N SER A 322 2.04 -1.61 23.43
CA SER A 322 2.30 -0.19 23.13
C SER A 322 2.72 0.04 21.67
N VAL A 323 3.35 -0.94 21.00
CA VAL A 323 3.70 -0.85 19.57
C VAL A 323 2.44 -0.82 18.70
N THR A 324 1.38 -1.51 19.10
CA THR A 324 0.10 -1.50 18.39
C THR A 324 -0.54 -0.11 18.39
N VAL A 325 -0.36 0.67 19.45
CA VAL A 325 -0.81 2.08 19.47
C VAL A 325 -0.15 2.88 18.34
N VAL A 326 1.15 2.71 18.14
CA VAL A 326 1.90 3.36 17.04
C VAL A 326 1.31 2.96 15.69
N ALA A 327 1.05 1.67 15.48
CA ALA A 327 0.43 1.18 14.26
C ALA A 327 -0.96 1.80 14.02
N ILE A 328 -1.79 1.90 15.06
CA ILE A 328 -3.11 2.54 15.00
C ILE A 328 -2.98 4.02 14.60
N LEU A 329 -2.05 4.77 15.20
CA LEU A 329 -1.84 6.18 14.86
C LEU A 329 -1.41 6.36 13.39
N PHE A 330 -0.47 5.55 12.91
CA PHE A 330 -0.09 5.58 11.50
C PHE A 330 -1.26 5.23 10.59
N VAL A 331 -2.11 4.27 10.94
CA VAL A 331 -3.31 3.90 10.16
C VAL A 331 -4.32 5.05 10.12
N ILE A 332 -4.61 5.68 11.28
CA ILE A 332 -5.54 6.81 11.41
C ILE A 332 -5.12 7.98 10.50
N ILE A 333 -3.82 8.22 10.35
CA ILE A 333 -3.29 9.29 9.50
C ILE A 333 -3.17 8.87 8.03
N THR A 334 -2.68 7.65 7.78
CA THR A 334 -2.35 7.18 6.42
C THR A 334 -3.58 6.86 5.59
N ILE A 335 -4.64 6.29 6.18
CA ILE A 335 -5.86 5.94 5.42
C ILE A 335 -6.52 7.20 4.82
N PRO A 336 -6.84 8.26 5.60
CA PRO A 336 -7.40 9.48 5.03
C PRO A 336 -6.53 10.11 3.95
N GLN A 337 -5.21 10.15 4.15
CA GLN A 337 -4.27 10.64 3.15
C GLN A 337 -4.34 9.83 1.85
N THR A 338 -4.38 8.51 1.94
CA THR A 338 -4.46 7.61 0.77
C THR A 338 -5.79 7.80 0.04
N ARG A 339 -6.91 7.86 0.76
CA ARG A 339 -8.24 8.12 0.16
C ARG A 339 -8.33 9.47 -0.51
N PHE A 340 -7.68 10.49 0.06
CA PHE A 340 -7.57 11.80 -0.57
C PHE A 340 -6.80 11.72 -1.90
N VAL A 341 -5.70 10.97 -1.96
CA VAL A 341 -4.94 10.76 -3.20
C VAL A 341 -5.75 9.99 -4.24
N ASP A 342 -6.43 8.92 -3.84
CA ASP A 342 -7.30 8.13 -4.74
C ASP A 342 -8.38 9.03 -5.36
N TRP A 343 -9.05 9.84 -4.54
CA TRP A 343 -10.05 10.81 -5.00
C TRP A 343 -9.46 11.82 -6.00
N MET A 344 -8.23 12.31 -5.79
CA MET A 344 -7.57 13.21 -6.74
C MET A 344 -7.28 12.53 -8.08
N LEU A 345 -6.85 11.26 -8.06
CA LEU A 345 -6.56 10.48 -9.25
C LEU A 345 -7.84 10.20 -10.06
N GLU A 346 -8.91 9.77 -9.41
CA GLU A 346 -10.21 9.52 -10.04
C GLU A 346 -10.78 10.79 -10.68
N ARG A 347 -10.71 11.92 -9.96
CA ARG A 347 -11.15 13.22 -10.49
C ARG A 347 -10.34 13.65 -11.70
N GLY A 348 -9.04 13.38 -11.71
CA GLY A 348 -8.15 13.64 -12.85
C GLY A 348 -8.49 12.76 -14.06
N ALA A 349 -8.77 11.47 -13.85
CA ALA A 349 -9.12 10.53 -14.90
C ALA A 349 -10.47 10.86 -15.56
N ASN A 350 -11.48 11.22 -14.76
CA ASN A 350 -12.81 11.56 -15.27
C ASN A 350 -12.79 12.81 -16.16
N ARG A 351 -11.94 13.81 -15.84
CA ARG A 351 -11.76 14.99 -16.69
C ARG A 351 -11.15 14.69 -18.06
N ARG A 352 -10.32 13.65 -18.18
CA ARG A 352 -9.73 13.23 -19.45
C ARG A 352 -10.67 12.38 -20.30
N LYS A 353 -11.58 11.63 -19.67
CA LYS A 353 -12.58 10.81 -20.38
C LYS A 353 -13.75 11.63 -20.94
N GLY A 354 -13.99 12.82 -20.38
CA GLY A 354 -15.03 13.75 -20.84
C GLY A 354 -14.55 14.86 -21.79
N ALA A 355 -13.30 14.81 -22.24
CA ALA A 355 -12.69 15.74 -23.20
C ALA A 355 -12.32 14.99 -24.48
#